data_AF-A0A0Q5L8G7-F1
#
_entry.id   AF-A0A0Q5L8G7-F1
#
_cell.length_a   1.000
_cell.length_b   1.000
_cell.length_c   1.000
_cell.angle_alpha   90.00
_cell.angle_beta   90.00
_cell.angle_gamma   90.00
#
_symmetry.space_group_name_H-M   'P 1'
#
loop_
_entity.id
_entity.type
_entity.pdbx_description
1 polymer ?
#
loop_
_entity_poly.entity_id
_entity_poly.type
_entity_poly.pdbx_seq_one_letter_code
_entity_poly.pdbx_strand_id
1 'polypeptide(L)'
;MGEAPPRSPRALPRQTDPVSIHDDPSTPRRRGSSGRRSADGATAAAAASAAAGGVPPRGVSGHEQTMSDARLGAGTGRSAEQWFALLDAAGSTTRSHTQIARWLVDEHEVPGWWAQSITVRYEQARGMRLPGQQADGTFSVSVSRSLRGGQLELLDLAVERFAAFAGGPPDSTSRSAKHPTARWRLPSDESLLLTVAPPVGGKCSVSLTLSRLRLPERVEPVKQELTKAFRVVSDRQN
;
A
#
# COMPACT_ATOMS: atom_id res chain seq x y z
N MET A 1 -44.51 32.06 -51.43
CA MET A 1 -43.56 31.29 -50.60
C MET A 1 -44.32 30.86 -49.36
N GLY A 2 -44.51 29.56 -49.12
CA GLY A 2 -45.39 29.06 -48.08
C GLY A 2 -44.87 27.79 -47.42
N GLU A 3 -44.95 27.78 -46.09
CA GLU A 3 -45.16 26.66 -45.17
C GLU A 3 -44.44 25.30 -45.38
N ALA A 4 -43.49 25.00 -44.49
CA ALA A 4 -43.35 23.69 -43.83
C ALA A 4 -42.37 23.77 -42.62
N PRO A 5 -42.71 23.23 -41.43
CA PRO A 5 -41.81 23.16 -40.26
C PRO A 5 -41.18 21.76 -40.07
N PRO A 6 -40.10 21.63 -39.27
CA PRO A 6 -40.07 20.56 -38.27
C PRO A 6 -39.48 20.97 -36.90
N ARG A 7 -40.26 20.85 -35.81
CA ARG A 7 -40.31 19.71 -34.85
C ARG A 7 -39.19 19.66 -33.80
N SER A 8 -39.54 20.02 -32.56
CA SER A 8 -38.78 19.76 -31.35
C SER A 8 -38.76 18.26 -30.96
N PRO A 9 -37.65 17.70 -30.48
CA PRO A 9 -37.63 16.42 -29.78
C PRO A 9 -37.85 16.58 -28.26
N ARG A 10 -39.10 16.32 -27.88
CA ARG A 10 -39.62 15.74 -26.61
C ARG A 10 -38.58 15.24 -25.57
N ALA A 11 -38.83 15.54 -24.29
CA ALA A 11 -38.01 15.11 -23.16
C ALA A 11 -38.45 13.79 -22.48
N LEU A 12 -37.49 13.14 -21.80
CA LEU A 12 -37.62 12.15 -20.69
C LEU A 12 -38.20 10.75 -21.02
N PRO A 13 -37.95 9.67 -20.20
CA PRO A 13 -37.31 9.62 -18.87
C PRO A 13 -36.31 8.44 -18.56
N ARG A 14 -35.78 8.43 -17.32
CA ARG A 14 -35.22 7.31 -16.47
C ARG A 14 -33.83 6.71 -16.71
N GLN A 15 -32.88 7.17 -15.89
CA GLN A 15 -32.17 6.42 -14.83
C GLN A 15 -32.16 4.87 -14.85
N THR A 16 -30.95 4.30 -14.82
CA THR A 16 -30.58 3.11 -14.01
C THR A 16 -29.14 3.28 -13.49
N ASP A 17 -28.99 3.26 -12.17
CA ASP A 17 -27.70 3.38 -11.46
C ASP A 17 -26.94 2.02 -11.42
N PRO A 18 -25.60 2.02 -11.32
CA PRO A 18 -24.80 0.80 -11.29
C PRO A 18 -24.95 0.01 -9.97
N VAL A 19 -24.99 -1.33 -10.09
CA VAL A 19 -25.09 -2.28 -8.98
C VAL A 19 -23.95 -2.11 -7.99
N SER A 20 -24.32 -1.83 -6.73
CA SER A 20 -23.42 -1.97 -5.58
C SER A 20 -23.44 -3.41 -5.08
N ILE A 21 -22.30 -4.10 -5.17
CA ILE A 21 -22.11 -5.41 -4.53
C ILE A 21 -21.75 -5.15 -3.06
N HIS A 22 -22.77 -5.17 -2.19
CA HIS A 22 -22.61 -5.37 -0.76
C HIS A 22 -22.69 -6.86 -0.48
N ASP A 23 -21.59 -7.47 -0.04
CA ASP A 23 -21.58 -8.85 0.45
C ASP A 23 -21.68 -8.81 1.99
N ASP A 24 -22.84 -9.22 2.51
CA ASP A 24 -23.16 -9.29 3.93
C ASP A 24 -23.21 -10.77 4.36
N PRO A 25 -22.16 -11.29 5.03
CA PRO A 25 -22.11 -12.69 5.41
C PRO A 25 -23.05 -12.99 6.59
N SER A 26 -24.20 -13.56 6.22
CA SER A 26 -25.31 -13.95 7.11
C SER A 26 -24.91 -14.74 8.36
N THR A 27 -25.52 -14.38 9.49
CA THR A 27 -25.39 -15.05 10.79
C THR A 27 -26.03 -16.45 10.84
N PRO A 28 -25.31 -17.52 11.20
CA PRO A 28 -25.92 -18.83 11.42
C PRO A 28 -26.63 -18.92 12.79
N ARG A 29 -27.88 -19.40 12.77
CA ARG A 29 -28.71 -19.61 13.97
C ARG A 29 -28.20 -20.76 14.84
N ARG A 30 -28.27 -20.55 16.15
CA ARG A 30 -27.94 -21.53 17.20
C ARG A 30 -29.15 -22.46 17.47
N ARG A 31 -28.96 -23.77 17.37
CA ARG A 31 -29.79 -24.82 18.01
C ARG A 31 -28.85 -25.98 18.37
N GLY A 32 -29.02 -26.58 19.55
CA GLY A 32 -28.11 -27.63 20.01
C GLY A 32 -28.82 -28.69 20.85
N SER A 33 -28.07 -29.72 21.25
CA SER A 33 -28.49 -30.70 22.26
C SER A 33 -27.31 -31.54 22.77
N SER A 34 -27.05 -31.43 24.08
CA SER A 34 -26.54 -32.44 25.03
C SER A 34 -25.99 -33.81 24.56
N GLY A 35 -24.83 -34.19 25.12
CA GLY A 35 -24.40 -35.60 25.26
C GLY A 35 -23.09 -35.74 26.07
N ARG A 36 -23.14 -36.37 27.26
CA ARG A 36 -21.95 -36.64 28.12
C ARG A 36 -21.38 -38.04 27.87
N ARG A 37 -20.04 -38.19 27.97
CA ARG A 37 -19.35 -39.11 28.91
C ARG A 37 -17.81 -39.12 28.71
N SER A 38 -17.07 -39.09 29.83
CA SER A 38 -15.68 -39.57 30.00
C SER A 38 -15.70 -41.12 30.10
N ALA A 39 -14.63 -41.93 30.06
CA ALA A 39 -13.19 -41.83 29.80
C ALA A 39 -12.73 -43.27 29.35
N ASP A 40 -11.47 -43.72 29.23
CA ASP A 40 -10.10 -43.18 29.44
C ASP A 40 -9.09 -44.05 28.62
N GLY A 41 -7.78 -43.78 28.67
CA GLY A 41 -6.73 -44.70 28.18
C GLY A 41 -5.61 -44.06 27.36
N ALA A 42 -4.37 -44.12 27.85
CA ALA A 42 -3.21 -43.43 27.27
C ALA A 42 -2.32 -44.30 26.35
N THR A 43 -1.66 -43.68 25.37
CA THR A 43 -0.18 -43.62 25.24
C THR A 43 0.24 -42.76 24.02
N ALA A 44 1.53 -42.39 23.94
CA ALA A 44 2.01 -41.23 23.18
C ALA A 44 2.46 -41.53 21.73
N ALA A 45 2.25 -40.57 20.81
CA ALA A 45 3.31 -39.98 19.96
C ALA A 45 2.75 -38.91 18.98
N ALA A 46 3.54 -37.84 18.79
CA ALA A 46 3.53 -36.83 17.73
C ALA A 46 2.46 -36.88 16.60
N ALA A 47 1.51 -35.92 16.60
CA ALA A 47 0.89 -35.37 15.39
C ALA A 47 0.13 -34.03 15.63
N ALA A 48 0.06 -33.20 14.57
CA ALA A 48 -0.97 -32.20 14.27
C ALA A 48 -1.34 -31.12 15.32
N SER A 49 -0.77 -29.92 15.16
CA SER A 49 -1.45 -28.67 15.54
C SER A 49 -2.23 -28.16 14.33
N ALA A 50 -3.56 -28.23 14.40
CA ALA A 50 -4.47 -27.74 13.36
C ALA A 50 -5.40 -26.65 13.92
N ALA A 51 -5.77 -25.70 13.05
CA ALA A 51 -6.79 -24.69 13.25
C ALA A 51 -6.58 -23.64 14.37
N ALA A 52 -5.83 -22.57 14.03
CA ALA A 52 -6.11 -21.23 14.54
C ALA A 52 -5.90 -20.19 13.42
N GLY A 53 -6.99 -19.79 12.75
CA GLY A 53 -6.98 -18.69 11.81
C GLY A 53 -6.79 -17.36 12.54
N GLY A 54 -5.54 -16.95 12.75
CA GLY A 54 -5.18 -15.72 13.44
C GLY A 54 -4.64 -14.67 12.48
N VAL A 55 -5.41 -13.60 12.25
CA VAL A 55 -4.88 -12.38 11.63
C VAL A 55 -3.81 -11.80 12.58
N PRO A 56 -2.52 -11.72 12.19
CA PRO A 56 -1.49 -11.25 13.10
C PRO A 56 -1.66 -9.75 13.42
N PRO A 57 -1.32 -9.31 14.65
CA PRO A 57 -1.63 -7.96 15.11
C PRO A 57 -0.93 -6.87 14.29
N ARG A 58 -1.67 -5.81 13.95
CA ARG A 58 -1.13 -4.60 13.30
C ARG A 58 -0.34 -3.77 14.31
N GLY A 59 0.98 -3.94 14.33
CA GLY A 59 1.89 -3.09 15.08
C GLY A 59 3.34 -3.26 14.64
N VAL A 60 3.78 -2.46 13.65
CA VAL A 60 5.20 -2.27 13.32
C VAL A 60 5.45 -0.78 13.11
N SER A 61 6.35 -0.23 13.91
CA SER A 61 6.87 1.13 13.79
C SER A 61 7.77 1.28 12.57
N GLY A 62 7.80 2.47 11.97
CA GLY A 62 8.45 2.69 10.68
C GLY A 62 9.96 2.41 10.67
N HIS A 63 10.36 1.45 9.85
CA HIS A 63 11.50 1.53 8.93
C HIS A 63 11.06 0.87 7.61
N GLU A 64 11.70 1.23 6.50
CA GLU A 64 11.58 0.72 5.12
C GLU A 64 10.77 -0.59 4.96
N GLN A 65 9.70 -0.59 4.14
CA GLN A 65 8.78 -1.74 3.95
C GLN A 65 9.39 -2.91 3.13
N THR A 66 10.65 -3.25 3.38
CA THR A 66 11.30 -4.43 2.84
C THR A 66 10.76 -5.67 3.53
N MET A 67 9.84 -6.36 2.87
CA MET A 67 9.30 -7.65 3.31
C MET A 67 10.44 -8.66 3.54
N SER A 68 10.67 -9.02 4.80
CA SER A 68 11.74 -9.96 5.20
C SER A 68 11.49 -11.38 4.69
N ASP A 69 12.55 -12.12 4.39
CA ASP A 69 12.46 -13.48 3.84
C ASP A 69 11.67 -14.47 4.71
N ALA A 70 11.82 -14.41 6.03
CA ALA A 70 11.03 -15.23 6.95
C ALA A 70 9.51 -14.99 6.80
N ARG A 71 9.10 -13.75 6.49
CA ARG A 71 7.69 -13.39 6.27
C ARG A 71 7.19 -13.90 4.92
N LEU A 72 8.05 -13.87 3.90
CA LEU A 72 7.74 -14.40 2.56
C LEU A 72 7.62 -15.93 2.59
N GLY A 73 8.54 -16.61 3.28
CA GLY A 73 8.48 -18.06 3.52
C GLY A 73 7.20 -18.49 4.25
N ALA A 74 6.88 -17.83 5.37
CA ALA A 74 5.64 -18.11 6.11
C ALA A 74 4.35 -17.83 5.30
N GLY A 75 4.40 -16.88 4.37
CA GLY A 75 3.24 -16.49 3.55
C GLY A 75 3.03 -17.29 2.26
N THR A 76 4.08 -17.95 1.76
CA THR A 76 4.08 -18.56 0.42
C THR A 76 4.62 -20.00 0.39
N GLY A 77 5.11 -20.52 1.51
CA GLY A 77 5.67 -21.87 1.63
C GLY A 77 7.06 -22.06 1.00
N ARG A 78 7.66 -21.02 0.42
CA ARG A 78 8.98 -21.06 -0.23
C ARG A 78 9.83 -19.84 0.12
N SER A 79 11.15 -20.01 0.18
CA SER A 79 12.09 -18.88 0.36
C SER A 79 12.12 -17.99 -0.89
N ALA A 80 12.64 -16.76 -0.76
CA ALA A 80 12.81 -15.90 -1.93
C ALA A 80 13.80 -16.50 -2.94
N GLU A 81 14.86 -17.17 -2.49
CA GLU A 81 15.82 -17.86 -3.37
C GLU A 81 15.14 -18.96 -4.20
N GLN A 82 14.24 -19.74 -3.59
CA GLN A 82 13.45 -20.76 -4.30
C GLN A 82 12.52 -20.13 -5.35
N TRP A 83 11.86 -19.01 -5.03
CA TRP A 83 11.07 -18.28 -6.01
C TRP A 83 11.92 -17.68 -7.13
N PHE A 84 13.08 -17.13 -6.82
CA PHE A 84 13.97 -16.53 -7.81
C PHE A 84 14.54 -17.60 -8.75
N ALA A 85 14.91 -18.78 -8.25
CA ALA A 85 15.35 -19.90 -9.08
C ALA A 85 14.26 -20.37 -10.06
N LEU A 86 13.00 -20.43 -9.62
CA LEU A 86 11.85 -20.76 -10.48
C LEU A 86 11.60 -19.67 -11.54
N LEU A 87 11.71 -18.40 -11.15
CA LEU A 87 11.55 -17.26 -12.04
C LEU A 87 12.67 -17.18 -13.09
N ASP A 88 13.92 -17.42 -12.70
CA ASP A 88 15.06 -17.52 -13.62
C ASP A 88 14.89 -18.69 -14.60
N ALA A 89 14.49 -19.88 -14.12
CA ALA A 89 14.20 -21.03 -14.97
C ALA A 89 13.06 -20.77 -15.96
N ALA A 90 12.07 -19.94 -15.59
CA ALA A 90 10.99 -19.50 -16.46
C ALA A 90 11.38 -18.35 -17.44
N GLY A 91 12.64 -17.89 -17.42
CA GLY A 91 13.13 -16.79 -18.27
C GLY A 91 12.57 -15.43 -17.90
N SER A 92 12.22 -15.23 -16.62
CA SER A 92 11.42 -14.08 -16.17
C SER A 92 12.13 -12.72 -16.32
N THR A 93 13.45 -12.69 -16.48
CA THR A 93 14.21 -11.48 -16.82
C THR A 93 13.79 -10.80 -18.12
N THR A 94 13.13 -11.54 -19.02
CA THR A 94 12.60 -11.02 -20.30
C THR A 94 11.12 -10.62 -20.23
N ARG A 95 10.46 -10.86 -19.09
CA ARG A 95 9.02 -10.62 -18.89
C ARG A 95 8.78 -9.27 -18.22
N SER A 96 7.66 -8.63 -18.55
CA SER A 96 7.19 -7.45 -17.80
C SER A 96 6.71 -7.83 -16.40
N HIS A 97 6.75 -6.86 -15.47
CA HIS A 97 6.22 -6.99 -14.11
C HIS A 97 4.88 -7.74 -14.03
N THR A 98 3.91 -7.33 -14.87
CA THR A 98 2.57 -7.94 -14.92
C THR A 98 2.60 -9.39 -15.38
N GLN A 99 3.47 -9.76 -16.33
CA GLN A 99 3.63 -11.14 -16.78
C GLN A 99 4.29 -12.03 -15.71
N ILE A 100 5.23 -11.49 -14.94
CA ILE A 100 5.86 -12.21 -13.83
C ILE A 100 4.84 -12.46 -12.71
N ALA A 101 4.16 -11.39 -12.25
CA ALA A 101 3.15 -11.50 -11.20
C ALA A 101 1.99 -12.42 -11.62
N ARG A 102 1.56 -12.35 -12.88
CA ARG A 102 0.55 -13.26 -13.44
C ARG A 102 1.03 -14.70 -13.47
N TRP A 103 2.25 -14.98 -13.91
CA TRP A 103 2.78 -16.34 -13.94
C TRP A 103 2.87 -16.95 -12.53
N LEU A 104 3.22 -16.17 -11.51
CA LEU A 104 3.19 -16.63 -10.11
C LEU A 104 1.77 -16.98 -9.61
N VAL A 105 0.74 -16.25 -10.07
CA VAL A 105 -0.67 -16.56 -9.75
C VAL A 105 -1.16 -17.78 -10.54
N ASP A 106 -0.94 -17.80 -11.85
CA ASP A 106 -1.54 -18.77 -12.76
C ASP A 106 -0.84 -20.15 -12.70
N GLU A 107 0.50 -20.20 -12.54
CA GLU A 107 1.30 -21.45 -12.55
C GLU A 107 1.60 -22.00 -11.14
N HIS A 108 1.52 -21.14 -10.12
CA HIS A 108 1.97 -21.45 -8.76
C HIS A 108 0.97 -21.06 -7.66
N GLU A 109 -0.24 -20.64 -8.05
CA GLU A 109 -1.37 -20.30 -7.15
C GLU A 109 -0.99 -19.28 -6.05
N VAL A 110 0.04 -18.48 -6.28
CA VAL A 110 0.54 -17.51 -5.29
C VAL A 110 -0.51 -16.40 -5.14
N PRO A 111 -1.01 -16.11 -3.92
CA PRO A 111 -2.01 -15.07 -3.75
C PRO A 111 -1.48 -13.72 -4.24
N GLY A 112 -2.28 -12.98 -5.02
CA GLY A 112 -1.78 -11.87 -5.86
C GLY A 112 -0.94 -10.79 -5.15
N TRP A 113 -1.18 -10.53 -3.87
CA TRP A 113 -0.36 -9.61 -3.06
C TRP A 113 1.07 -10.14 -2.82
N TRP A 114 1.23 -11.45 -2.59
CA TRP A 114 2.54 -12.09 -2.51
C TRP A 114 3.20 -12.16 -3.89
N ALA A 115 2.44 -12.42 -4.96
CA ALA A 115 2.96 -12.46 -6.32
C ALA A 115 3.58 -11.11 -6.73
N GLN A 116 2.90 -10.00 -6.45
CA GLN A 116 3.47 -8.64 -6.62
C GLN A 116 4.74 -8.44 -5.79
N SER A 117 4.72 -8.85 -4.51
CA SER A 117 5.86 -8.68 -3.60
C SER A 117 7.10 -9.49 -4.03
N ILE A 118 6.91 -10.75 -4.46
CA ILE A 118 7.98 -11.58 -5.03
C ILE A 118 8.52 -10.93 -6.31
N THR A 119 7.63 -10.46 -7.19
CA THR A 119 8.03 -9.85 -8.47
C THR A 119 8.93 -8.64 -8.26
N VAL A 120 8.55 -7.69 -7.39
CA VAL A 120 9.38 -6.50 -7.08
C VAL A 120 10.75 -6.91 -6.55
N ARG A 121 10.81 -7.89 -5.64
CA ARG A 121 12.08 -8.35 -5.06
C ARG A 121 12.96 -9.07 -6.09
N TYR A 122 12.36 -9.85 -6.99
CA TYR A 122 13.06 -10.52 -8.09
C TYR A 122 13.65 -9.51 -9.07
N GLU A 123 12.86 -8.53 -9.51
CA GLU A 123 13.29 -7.45 -10.41
C GLU A 123 14.46 -6.66 -9.81
N GLN A 124 14.43 -6.35 -8.52
CA GLN A 124 15.53 -5.71 -7.80
C GLN A 124 16.76 -6.63 -7.70
N ALA A 125 16.59 -7.90 -7.31
CA ALA A 125 17.66 -8.88 -7.16
C ALA A 125 18.31 -9.33 -8.49
N ARG A 126 17.71 -8.99 -9.63
CA ARG A 126 18.26 -9.19 -10.99
C ARG A 126 18.69 -7.89 -11.67
N GLY A 127 18.64 -6.75 -10.98
CA GLY A 127 19.03 -5.44 -11.53
C GLY A 127 18.08 -4.91 -12.62
N MET A 128 16.90 -5.53 -12.79
CA MET A 128 15.86 -5.09 -13.74
C MET A 128 15.19 -3.79 -13.30
N ARG A 129 15.28 -3.46 -12.00
CA ARG A 129 14.78 -2.22 -11.40
C ARG A 129 15.78 -1.64 -10.42
N LEU A 130 15.98 -0.33 -10.50
CA LEU A 130 16.67 0.42 -9.46
C LEU A 130 15.76 0.64 -8.24
N PRO A 131 16.30 0.76 -7.01
CA PRO A 131 15.50 1.01 -5.81
C PRO A 131 14.65 2.28 -5.95
N GLY A 132 13.35 2.17 -5.64
CA GLY A 132 12.38 3.26 -5.79
C GLY A 132 11.83 3.49 -7.20
N GLN A 133 12.28 2.73 -8.21
CA GLN A 133 11.80 2.83 -9.59
C GLN A 133 10.39 2.23 -9.78
N GLN A 134 9.53 2.97 -10.47
CA GLN A 134 8.15 2.63 -10.80
C GLN A 134 8.05 1.89 -12.15
N ALA A 135 6.83 1.52 -12.55
CA ALA A 135 6.58 0.83 -13.83
C ALA A 135 6.71 1.73 -15.06
N ASP A 136 6.55 3.05 -14.89
CA ASP A 136 6.74 4.08 -15.92
C ASP A 136 8.20 4.54 -16.05
N GLY A 137 9.13 3.91 -15.33
CA GLY A 137 10.54 4.28 -15.28
C GLY A 137 10.86 5.48 -14.38
N THR A 138 9.87 6.17 -13.82
CA THR A 138 10.09 7.22 -12.82
C THR A 138 10.46 6.64 -11.46
N PHE A 139 10.82 7.49 -10.50
CA PHE A 139 11.20 7.11 -9.15
C PHE A 139 10.30 7.79 -8.13
N SER A 140 10.18 7.16 -6.95
CA SER A 140 9.57 7.78 -5.79
C SER A 140 10.39 7.56 -4.53
N VAL A 141 10.53 8.64 -3.76
CA VAL A 141 11.18 8.66 -2.45
C VAL A 141 10.10 8.92 -1.40
N SER A 142 10.08 8.13 -0.34
CA SER A 142 9.22 8.35 0.82
C SER A 142 10.03 8.35 2.10
N VAL A 143 9.75 9.30 2.98
CA VAL A 143 10.29 9.36 4.34
C VAL A 143 9.14 9.59 5.33
N SER A 144 9.24 9.00 6.52
CA SER A 144 8.19 9.10 7.53
C SER A 144 8.75 9.20 8.94
N ARG A 145 8.03 9.90 9.82
CA ARG A 145 8.39 10.06 11.24
C ARG A 145 7.15 10.00 12.12
N SER A 146 7.23 9.25 13.22
CA SER A 146 6.17 9.18 14.22
C SER A 146 6.26 10.36 15.20
N LEU A 147 5.24 11.23 15.18
CA LEU A 147 5.14 12.42 16.02
C LEU A 147 3.97 12.29 17.02
N ARG A 148 4.05 13.03 18.14
CA ARG A 148 2.92 13.20 19.07
C ARG A 148 2.12 14.44 18.68
N GLY A 149 0.81 14.41 18.88
CA GLY A 149 -0.12 15.51 18.56
C GLY A 149 -1.37 15.04 17.82
N GLY A 150 -2.36 15.91 17.69
CA GLY A 150 -3.57 15.68 16.91
C GLY A 150 -3.27 15.52 15.41
N GLN A 151 -4.03 14.68 14.72
CA GLN A 151 -3.80 14.36 13.30
C GLN A 151 -3.88 15.60 12.39
N LEU A 152 -4.78 16.54 12.72
CA LEU A 152 -4.95 17.81 12.00
C LEU A 152 -3.91 18.86 12.38
N GLU A 153 -3.53 18.95 13.66
CA GLU A 153 -2.48 19.85 14.14
C GLU A 153 -1.13 19.51 13.48
N LEU A 154 -0.82 18.20 13.38
CA LEU A 154 0.36 17.70 12.69
C LEU A 154 0.29 17.91 11.17
N LEU A 155 -0.90 17.89 10.57
CA LEU A 155 -1.09 18.26 9.17
C LEU A 155 -0.79 19.75 8.96
N ASP A 156 -1.33 20.64 9.78
CA ASP A 156 -1.12 22.09 9.67
C ASP A 156 0.35 22.48 9.87
N LEU A 157 0.96 21.97 10.94
CA LEU A 157 2.38 22.18 11.22
C LEU A 157 3.27 21.65 10.08
N ALA A 158 2.94 20.50 9.51
CA ALA A 158 3.69 19.96 8.38
C ALA A 158 3.46 20.80 7.11
N VAL A 159 2.23 21.22 6.81
CA VAL A 159 1.93 22.09 5.65
C VAL A 159 2.71 23.39 5.72
N GLU A 160 2.72 24.08 6.88
CA GLU A 160 3.50 25.31 7.09
C GLU A 160 4.99 25.08 6.82
N ARG A 161 5.55 23.97 7.33
CA ARG A 161 6.98 23.65 7.25
C ARG A 161 7.42 23.22 5.85
N PHE A 162 6.61 22.42 5.17
CA PHE A 162 6.93 21.91 3.84
C PHE A 162 6.52 22.87 2.71
N ALA A 163 5.71 23.90 2.98
CA ALA A 163 5.44 24.96 2.01
C ALA A 163 6.72 25.68 1.54
N ALA A 164 7.66 25.96 2.45
CA ALA A 164 8.95 26.54 2.09
C ALA A 164 9.82 25.60 1.23
N PHE A 165 9.75 24.29 1.46
CA PHE A 165 10.45 23.28 0.65
C PHE A 165 9.81 23.12 -0.74
N ALA A 166 8.48 23.13 -0.82
CA ALA A 166 7.73 22.96 -2.06
C ALA A 166 7.59 24.25 -2.89
N GLY A 167 8.10 25.39 -2.39
CA GLY A 167 8.03 26.69 -3.06
C GLY A 167 6.67 27.40 -2.96
N GLY A 168 5.76 26.96 -2.08
CA GLY A 168 4.44 27.55 -1.91
C GLY A 168 3.46 26.70 -1.10
N PRO A 169 2.22 27.19 -0.88
CA PRO A 169 1.15 26.41 -0.26
C PRO A 169 0.72 25.21 -1.15
N PRO A 170 0.09 24.18 -0.58
CA PRO A 170 -0.37 23.00 -1.33
C PRO A 170 -1.49 23.34 -2.33
N ASP A 171 -1.47 22.69 -3.51
CA ASP A 171 -2.58 22.71 -4.48
C ASP A 171 -3.90 22.20 -3.87
N SER A 172 -3.81 21.25 -2.93
CA SER A 172 -4.98 20.61 -2.32
C SER A 172 -4.65 20.03 -0.95
N THR A 173 -5.59 20.18 0.00
CA THR A 173 -5.51 19.63 1.35
C THR A 173 -6.80 18.90 1.71
N SER A 174 -6.72 17.62 2.08
CA SER A 174 -7.84 16.84 2.59
C SER A 174 -7.71 16.68 4.11
N ARG A 175 -8.71 17.19 4.84
CA ARG A 175 -8.75 17.16 6.31
C ARG A 175 -9.73 16.12 6.87
N SER A 176 -10.78 15.79 6.12
CA SER A 176 -11.88 14.91 6.53
C SER A 176 -11.60 13.41 6.28
N ALA A 177 -10.54 13.07 5.56
CA ALA A 177 -10.15 11.69 5.33
C ALA A 177 -9.53 11.06 6.58
N LYS A 178 -9.70 9.74 6.74
CA LYS A 178 -9.01 8.90 7.76
C LYS A 178 -7.49 9.10 7.78
N HIS A 179 -6.93 9.46 6.62
CA HIS A 179 -5.56 9.87 6.42
C HIS A 179 -5.59 11.27 5.82
N PRO A 180 -5.53 12.35 6.64
CA PRO A 180 -5.42 13.70 6.12
C PRO A 180 -4.16 13.86 5.28
N THR A 181 -4.27 14.62 4.20
CA THR A 181 -3.21 14.78 3.19
C THR A 181 -3.09 16.23 2.73
N ALA A 182 -1.91 16.59 2.26
CA ALA A 182 -1.70 17.78 1.44
C ALA A 182 -0.83 17.42 0.25
N ARG A 183 -1.09 18.03 -0.91
CA ARG A 183 -0.40 17.73 -2.17
C ARG A 183 0.10 19.01 -2.83
N TRP A 184 1.31 18.96 -3.34
CA TRP A 184 1.93 19.97 -4.20
C TRP A 184 2.32 19.34 -5.55
N ARG A 185 2.12 20.08 -6.64
CA ARG A 185 2.78 19.85 -7.92
C ARG A 185 4.02 20.74 -7.99
N LEU A 186 5.17 20.12 -8.19
CA LEU A 186 6.46 20.82 -8.25
C LEU A 186 6.78 21.20 -9.71
N PRO A 187 7.60 22.24 -9.96
CA PRO A 187 7.87 22.74 -11.31
C PRO A 187 8.39 21.70 -12.32
N SER A 188 9.14 20.69 -11.85
CA SER A 188 9.74 19.63 -12.67
C SER A 188 8.76 18.55 -13.15
N ASP A 189 7.45 18.78 -13.03
CA ASP A 189 6.40 17.75 -13.10
C ASP A 189 6.62 16.60 -12.07
N GLU A 190 7.26 16.93 -10.95
CA GLU A 190 7.30 16.08 -9.76
C GLU A 190 6.03 16.33 -8.92
N SER A 191 5.72 15.44 -7.99
CA SER A 191 4.58 15.61 -7.09
C SER A 191 4.94 15.23 -5.66
N LEU A 192 4.67 16.13 -4.71
CA LEU A 192 4.88 15.90 -3.28
C LEU A 192 3.53 15.63 -2.60
N LEU A 193 3.47 14.55 -1.82
CA LEU A 193 2.32 14.15 -1.01
C LEU A 193 2.73 14.07 0.47
N LEU A 194 2.19 14.96 1.28
CA LEU A 194 2.14 14.83 2.73
C LEU A 194 0.95 13.95 3.11
N THR A 195 1.15 13.00 4.02
CA THR A 195 0.09 12.18 4.62
C THR A 195 0.31 12.09 6.13
N VAL A 196 -0.78 12.22 6.91
CA VAL A 196 -0.77 11.94 8.34
C VAL A 196 -1.61 10.70 8.62
N ALA A 197 -0.96 9.59 8.94
CA ALA A 197 -1.64 8.36 9.36
C ALA A 197 -2.16 8.47 10.81
N PRO A 198 -3.29 7.81 11.14
CA PRO A 198 -3.86 7.82 12.48
C PRO A 198 -2.88 7.21 13.50
N PRO A 199 -3.03 7.54 14.80
CA PRO A 199 -2.05 7.16 15.79
C PRO A 199 -1.98 5.64 16.01
N VAL A 200 -0.74 5.13 16.07
CA VAL A 200 -0.42 3.76 16.50
C VAL A 200 0.47 3.88 17.73
N GLY A 201 0.06 3.30 18.87
CA GLY A 201 0.80 3.45 20.13
C GLY A 201 0.91 4.91 20.63
N GLY A 202 -0.10 5.74 20.37
CA GLY A 202 -0.12 7.14 20.80
C GLY A 202 0.76 8.11 19.99
N LYS A 203 1.24 7.70 18.81
CA LYS A 203 1.95 8.58 17.87
C LYS A 203 1.35 8.47 16.46
N CYS A 204 1.08 9.62 15.83
CA CYS A 204 0.67 9.70 14.43
C CYS A 204 1.91 9.56 13.54
N SER A 205 1.82 8.85 12.42
CA SER A 205 2.91 8.80 11.44
C SER A 205 2.72 9.90 10.40
N VAL A 206 3.66 10.82 10.29
CA VAL A 206 3.69 11.86 9.24
C VAL A 206 4.66 11.39 8.17
N SER A 207 4.23 11.33 6.91
CA SER A 207 5.08 10.93 5.78
C SER A 207 5.03 11.94 4.63
N LEU A 208 6.20 12.21 4.04
CA LEU A 208 6.31 12.85 2.72
C LEU A 208 6.70 11.79 1.70
N THR A 209 5.97 11.77 0.59
CA THR A 209 6.32 11.00 -0.60
C THR A 209 6.47 11.96 -1.77
N LEU A 210 7.67 12.02 -2.35
CA LEU A 210 7.92 12.69 -3.61
C LEU A 210 7.95 11.63 -4.72
N SER A 211 7.16 11.84 -5.77
CA SER A 211 6.97 10.91 -6.89
C SER A 211 7.21 11.60 -8.22
N ARG A 212 7.40 10.79 -9.28
CA ARG A 212 7.68 11.22 -10.67
C ARG A 212 9.08 11.83 -10.88
N LEU A 213 10.03 11.48 -10.00
CA LEU A 213 11.45 11.75 -10.22
C LEU A 213 11.90 11.02 -11.49
N ARG A 214 12.55 11.72 -12.44
CA ARG A 214 12.94 11.11 -13.72
C ARG A 214 14.32 10.46 -13.72
N LEU A 215 15.16 10.81 -12.73
CA LEU A 215 16.58 10.50 -12.71
C LEU A 215 16.95 9.72 -11.43
N PRO A 216 17.64 8.57 -11.52
CA PRO A 216 18.03 7.78 -10.36
C PRO A 216 18.98 8.52 -9.42
N GLU A 217 19.89 9.34 -9.94
CA GLU A 217 20.84 10.14 -9.16
C GLU A 217 20.17 11.22 -8.31
N ARG A 218 18.89 11.55 -8.56
CA ARG A 218 18.09 12.45 -7.72
C ARG A 218 17.49 11.76 -6.50
N VAL A 219 17.37 10.43 -6.49
CA VAL A 219 16.69 9.65 -5.43
C VAL A 219 17.35 9.88 -4.06
N GLU A 220 18.66 9.73 -3.97
CA GLU A 220 19.38 9.86 -2.69
C GLU A 220 19.49 11.32 -2.21
N PRO A 221 19.85 12.33 -3.03
CA PRO A 221 19.76 13.74 -2.65
C PRO A 221 18.37 14.14 -2.15
N VAL A 222 17.29 13.73 -2.82
CA VAL A 222 15.91 14.01 -2.38
C VAL A 222 15.58 13.28 -1.08
N LYS A 223 16.04 12.04 -0.88
CA LYS A 223 15.90 11.31 0.41
C LYS A 223 16.58 12.10 1.54
N GLN A 224 17.75 12.67 1.31
CA GLN A 224 18.49 13.48 2.27
C GLN A 224 17.82 14.83 2.53
N GLU A 225 17.35 15.54 1.51
CA GLU A 225 16.60 16.80 1.64
C GLU A 225 15.31 16.62 2.45
N LEU A 226 14.49 15.62 2.11
CA LEU A 226 13.26 15.31 2.84
C LEU A 226 13.55 14.89 4.29
N THR A 227 14.60 14.10 4.52
CA THR A 227 15.05 13.72 5.88
C THR A 227 15.51 14.92 6.68
N LYS A 228 16.24 15.86 6.06
CA LYS A 228 16.69 17.11 6.69
C LYS A 228 15.50 18.00 7.06
N ALA A 229 14.52 18.13 6.17
CA ALA A 229 13.29 18.87 6.45
C ALA A 229 12.51 18.26 7.63
N PHE A 230 12.47 16.92 7.75
CA PHE A 230 11.90 16.23 8.93
C PHE A 230 12.67 16.40 10.25
N ARG A 231 13.95 16.80 10.24
CA ARG A 231 14.69 17.15 11.48
C ARG A 231 14.18 18.46 12.05
N VAL A 232 14.08 19.49 11.20
CA VAL A 232 13.60 20.85 11.55
C VAL A 232 12.18 20.85 12.16
N VAL A 233 11.34 19.87 11.81
CA VAL A 233 9.99 19.71 12.38
C VAL A 233 10.02 19.18 13.82
N SER A 234 11.04 18.39 14.20
CA SER A 234 11.09 17.75 15.53
C SER A 234 11.84 18.54 16.59
N ASP A 235 12.74 19.45 16.21
CA ASP A 235 13.53 20.29 17.14
C ASP A 235 12.69 21.34 17.90
N ARG A 236 11.35 21.35 17.72
CA ARG A 236 10.37 22.14 18.49
C ARG A 236 9.36 21.30 19.29
N GLN A 237 9.48 19.97 19.30
CA GLN A 237 8.65 19.08 20.15
C GLN A 237 9.38 18.63 21.45
N ASN A 238 10.52 19.23 21.75
CA ASN A 238 11.37 18.95 22.91
C ASN A 238 11.90 20.26 23.49
#